data_AF-A0A9R1S6H4-F1
#
_entry.id   AF-A0A9R1S6H4-F1
#
_cell.length_a   1.000
_cell.length_b   1.000
_cell.length_c   1.000
_cell.angle_alpha   90.00
_cell.angle_beta   90.00
_cell.angle_gamma   90.00
#
_symmetry.space_group_name_H-M   'P 1'
#
loop_
_entity.id
_entity.type
_entity.pdbx_description
1 polymer ?
#
loop_
_entity_poly.entity_id
_entity_poly.type
_entity_poly.pdbx_seq_one_letter_code
_entity_poly.pdbx_strand_id
1 'polypeptide(L)'
;MASELLPAVLLISVASLAGLAAGARASGVAIYWGQNGNEGTLAQTCASGNYKFVNVAFLYTFGKGQTPLLNLAGHCDPASDGCTGVGADVRSCQRLGIKVMLSIGGGGGSYGLSSRADARLVARYLWENYLGGTSASRPLGDAVLDGVDFDIESGGSAHWDELARS
;
A
#
# COMPACT_ATOMS: atom_id res chain seq x y z
N MET A 1 34.81 -31.92 -29.54
CA MET A 1 33.70 -31.98 -28.55
C MET A 1 33.93 -31.06 -27.35
N ALA A 2 35.13 -30.98 -26.75
CA ALA A 2 35.38 -30.08 -25.61
C ALA A 2 35.36 -28.57 -25.94
N SER A 3 35.72 -28.17 -27.16
CA SER A 3 35.78 -26.74 -27.56
C SER A 3 34.41 -26.09 -27.78
N GLU A 4 33.38 -26.87 -28.10
CA GLU A 4 32.00 -26.41 -28.34
C GLU A 4 31.24 -26.17 -27.02
N LEU A 5 31.69 -26.78 -25.93
CA LEU A 5 31.08 -26.69 -24.60
C LEU A 5 31.50 -25.42 -23.85
N LEU A 6 32.68 -24.89 -24.14
CA LEU A 6 33.23 -23.68 -23.52
C LEU A 6 32.35 -22.42 -23.70
N PRO A 7 31.87 -22.08 -24.92
CA PRO A 7 31.01 -20.91 -25.10
C PRO A 7 29.63 -21.08 -24.44
N ALA A 8 29.07 -22.29 -24.43
CA ALA A 8 27.79 -22.57 -23.78
C ALA A 8 27.88 -22.43 -22.24
N VAL A 9 28.96 -22.94 -21.64
CA VAL A 9 29.21 -22.80 -20.19
C VAL A 9 29.44 -21.33 -19.82
N LEU A 10 30.15 -20.55 -20.66
CA LEU A 10 30.37 -19.12 -20.44
C LEU A 10 29.06 -18.32 -20.52
N LEU A 11 28.21 -18.60 -21.51
CA LEU A 11 26.88 -17.98 -21.66
C LEU A 11 25.97 -18.26 -20.46
N ILE A 12 25.91 -19.51 -20.00
CA ILE A 12 25.15 -19.89 -18.80
C ILE A 12 25.69 -19.17 -17.56
N SER A 13 27.01 -19.08 -17.41
CA SER A 13 27.65 -18.41 -16.27
C SER A 13 27.35 -16.90 -16.25
N VAL A 14 27.41 -16.24 -17.40
CA VAL A 14 27.09 -14.80 -17.55
C VAL A 14 25.61 -14.54 -17.28
N ALA A 15 24.71 -15.39 -17.81
CA ALA A 15 23.28 -15.29 -17.54
C ALA A 15 22.95 -15.48 -16.05
N SER A 16 23.64 -16.41 -15.38
CA SER A 16 23.52 -16.66 -13.95
C SER A 16 23.96 -15.45 -13.13
N LEU A 17 25.13 -14.86 -13.45
CA LEU A 17 25.64 -13.67 -12.76
C LEU A 17 24.72 -12.45 -12.97
N ALA A 18 24.17 -12.28 -14.18
CA ALA A 18 23.21 -11.22 -14.47
C ALA A 18 21.90 -11.41 -13.68
N GLY A 19 21.43 -12.66 -13.53
CA GLY A 19 20.27 -12.99 -12.70
C GLY A 19 20.49 -12.69 -11.21
N LEU A 20 21.65 -13.07 -10.66
CA LEU A 20 22.01 -12.75 -9.27
C LEU A 20 22.17 -11.23 -9.04
N ALA A 21 22.80 -10.51 -9.97
CA ALA A 21 22.96 -9.06 -9.87
C ALA A 21 21.65 -8.28 -10.05
N ALA A 22 20.67 -8.84 -10.77
CA ALA A 22 19.31 -8.30 -10.82
C ALA A 22 18.55 -8.54 -9.51
N GLY A 23 18.70 -9.72 -8.89
CA GLY A 23 18.10 -10.04 -7.59
C GLY A 23 18.70 -9.25 -6.42
N ALA A 24 20.00 -8.90 -6.49
CA ALA A 24 20.68 -8.12 -5.46
C ALA A 24 20.27 -6.63 -5.38
N ARG A 25 19.46 -6.12 -6.33
CA ARG A 25 18.95 -4.73 -6.33
C ARG A 25 17.65 -4.53 -5.53
N ALA A 26 17.18 -5.54 -4.81
CA ALA A 26 15.86 -5.53 -4.16
C ALA A 26 15.81 -4.86 -2.76
N SER A 27 16.82 -4.10 -2.34
CA SER A 27 16.76 -3.33 -1.09
C SER A 27 16.05 -1.99 -1.32
N GLY A 28 14.88 -1.82 -0.72
CA GLY A 28 14.12 -0.57 -0.72
C GLY A 28 13.62 -0.24 0.67
N VAL A 29 13.59 1.04 1.03
CA VAL A 29 13.01 1.49 2.30
C VAL A 29 11.52 1.68 2.11
N ALA A 30 10.74 1.15 3.05
CA ALA A 30 9.31 1.45 3.21
C ALA A 30 9.14 2.45 4.35
N ILE A 31 8.21 3.40 4.19
CA ILE A 31 7.92 4.41 5.21
C ILE A 31 6.41 4.55 5.42
N TYR A 32 5.99 4.76 6.67
CA TYR A 32 4.63 5.19 6.98
C TYR A 32 4.54 6.71 6.88
N TRP A 33 3.47 7.20 6.25
CA TRP A 33 3.17 8.63 6.10
C TRP A 33 1.70 8.86 6.44
N GLY A 34 1.38 9.96 7.11
CA GLY A 34 0.01 10.43 7.31
C GLY A 34 -0.37 10.69 8.77
N GLN A 35 0.48 10.36 9.75
CA GLN A 35 0.15 10.48 11.18
C GLN A 35 0.76 11.71 11.86
N ASN A 36 1.42 12.60 11.12
CA ASN A 36 1.87 13.89 11.64
C ASN A 36 1.79 14.97 10.55
N GLY A 37 0.91 15.96 10.72
CA GLY A 37 0.72 17.05 9.74
C GLY A 37 1.98 17.88 9.45
N ASN A 38 3.03 17.76 10.26
CA ASN A 38 4.32 18.43 10.06
C ASN A 38 5.37 17.58 9.32
N GLU A 39 5.02 16.37 8.87
CA GLU A 39 5.96 15.45 8.19
C GLU A 39 6.16 15.77 6.69
N GLY A 40 5.54 16.84 6.20
CA GLY A 40 5.54 17.22 4.78
C GLY A 40 4.49 16.45 3.98
N THR A 41 4.27 16.87 2.74
CA THR A 41 3.28 16.23 1.87
C THR A 41 3.74 14.84 1.41
N LEU A 42 2.80 14.03 0.94
CA LEU A 42 3.13 12.72 0.36
C LEU A 42 4.03 12.88 -0.88
N ALA A 43 3.79 13.90 -1.71
CA ALA A 43 4.67 14.20 -2.84
C ALA A 43 6.10 14.56 -2.40
N GLN A 44 6.27 15.35 -1.34
CA GLN A 44 7.60 15.68 -0.79
C GLN A 44 8.32 14.43 -0.26
N THR A 45 7.59 13.56 0.45
CA THR A 45 8.11 12.28 0.94
C THR A 45 8.66 11.44 -0.20
N CYS A 46 7.90 11.31 -1.29
CA CYS A 46 8.30 10.55 -2.47
C CYS A 46 9.44 11.20 -3.26
N ALA A 47 9.43 12.52 -3.39
CA ALA A 47 10.47 13.27 -4.08
C ALA A 47 11.84 13.25 -3.37
N SER A 48 11.90 12.82 -2.10
CA SER A 48 13.16 12.66 -1.37
C SER A 48 14.11 11.64 -2.02
N GLY A 49 13.58 10.69 -2.80
CA GLY A 49 14.36 9.61 -3.42
C GLY A 49 14.78 8.48 -2.47
N ASN A 50 14.36 8.54 -1.20
CA ASN A 50 14.79 7.59 -0.17
C ASN A 50 13.96 6.29 -0.13
N TYR A 51 12.73 6.32 -0.65
CA TYR A 51 11.74 5.27 -0.42
C TYR A 51 11.37 4.54 -1.71
N LYS A 52 11.05 3.24 -1.58
CA LYS A 52 10.45 2.42 -2.64
C LYS A 52 8.99 2.10 -2.38
N PHE A 53 8.57 2.20 -1.13
CA PHE A 53 7.22 1.95 -0.67
C PHE A 53 6.79 3.04 0.30
N VAL A 54 5.55 3.49 0.20
CA VAL A 54 4.92 4.40 1.17
C VAL A 54 3.60 3.80 1.60
N ASN A 55 3.43 3.62 2.92
CA ASN A 55 2.21 3.17 3.55
C ASN A 55 1.43 4.40 4.06
N VAL A 56 0.32 4.73 3.40
CA VAL A 56 -0.57 5.83 3.80
C VAL A 56 -1.39 5.37 5.01
N ALA A 57 -1.15 5.99 6.15
CA ALA A 57 -1.62 5.58 7.46
C ALA A 57 -2.62 6.59 8.03
N PHE A 58 -3.85 6.22 8.43
CA PHE A 58 -4.44 4.87 8.45
C PHE A 58 -5.95 4.87 8.15
N LEU A 59 -6.43 3.78 7.54
CA LEU A 59 -7.84 3.38 7.69
C LEU A 59 -7.99 2.67 9.05
N TYR A 60 -8.29 3.46 10.07
CA TYR A 60 -8.18 3.05 11.48
C TYR A 60 -9.49 2.54 12.09
N THR A 61 -10.61 2.63 11.37
CA THR A 61 -11.89 2.03 11.78
C THR A 61 -12.49 1.28 10.61
N PHE A 62 -12.92 0.03 10.82
CA PHE A 62 -13.62 -0.79 9.81
C PHE A 62 -14.12 -2.12 10.42
N GLY A 63 -14.96 -2.84 9.66
CA GLY A 63 -15.49 -4.15 10.06
C GLY A 63 -16.49 -4.07 11.23
N LYS A 64 -17.08 -5.20 11.60
CA LYS A 64 -18.13 -5.30 12.64
C LYS A 64 -19.33 -4.38 12.37
N GLY A 65 -19.65 -4.14 11.10
CA GLY A 65 -20.74 -3.25 10.68
C GLY A 65 -20.44 -1.75 10.81
N GLN A 66 -19.22 -1.35 11.15
CA GLN A 66 -18.82 0.05 11.24
C GLN A 66 -18.60 0.65 9.84
N THR A 67 -18.93 1.93 9.69
CA THR A 67 -18.49 2.72 8.53
C THR A 67 -16.98 2.91 8.60
N PRO A 68 -16.21 2.56 7.55
CA PRO A 68 -14.77 2.72 7.62
C PRO A 68 -14.34 4.19 7.68
N LEU A 69 -13.35 4.50 8.50
CA LEU A 69 -12.84 5.86 8.69
C LEU A 69 -11.33 5.92 8.42
N LEU A 70 -10.95 6.89 7.60
CA LEU A 70 -9.57 7.30 7.36
C LEU A 70 -9.18 8.38 8.37
N ASN A 71 -7.92 8.38 8.81
CA ASN A 71 -7.33 9.48 9.56
C ASN A 71 -5.94 9.78 8.98
N LEU A 72 -5.72 11.03 8.54
CA LEU A 72 -4.42 11.52 8.07
C LEU A 72 -3.92 12.68 8.96
N ALA A 73 -4.17 12.58 10.27
CA ALA A 73 -3.82 13.55 11.29
C ALA A 73 -4.11 15.00 10.86
N GLY A 74 -3.07 15.83 10.75
CA GLY A 74 -3.18 17.24 10.39
C GLY A 74 -3.09 17.56 8.90
N HIS A 75 -2.99 16.55 8.02
CA HIS A 75 -2.81 16.79 6.57
C HIS A 75 -4.09 17.26 5.89
N CYS A 76 -5.22 16.66 6.25
CA CYS A 76 -6.53 16.94 5.66
C CYS A 76 -7.64 16.30 6.51
N ASP A 77 -8.89 16.70 6.26
CA ASP A 77 -10.07 16.12 6.89
C ASP A 77 -10.86 15.25 5.89
N PRO A 78 -10.89 13.90 6.07
CA PRO A 78 -11.68 13.02 5.22
C PRO A 78 -13.19 13.21 5.34
N ALA A 79 -13.70 13.72 6.47
CA ALA A 79 -15.14 13.86 6.70
C ALA A 79 -15.78 14.98 5.86
N SER A 80 -14.96 15.89 5.33
CA SER A 80 -15.35 17.01 4.46
C SER A 80 -14.84 16.85 3.03
N ASP A 81 -14.46 15.63 2.60
CA ASP A 81 -13.81 15.34 1.32
C ASP A 81 -12.48 16.11 1.09
N GLY A 82 -11.90 16.67 2.17
CA GLY A 82 -10.70 17.49 2.12
C GLY A 82 -9.42 16.72 1.77
N CYS A 83 -9.46 15.39 1.84
CA CYS A 83 -8.31 14.53 1.52
C CYS A 83 -8.21 14.12 0.05
N THR A 84 -9.16 14.50 -0.80
CA THR A 84 -9.16 14.13 -2.23
C THR A 84 -7.91 14.63 -2.97
N GLY A 85 -7.31 15.74 -2.52
CA GLY A 85 -6.05 16.27 -3.07
C GLY A 85 -4.85 15.33 -2.92
N VAL A 86 -4.85 14.43 -1.93
CA VAL A 86 -3.77 13.44 -1.72
C VAL A 86 -3.65 12.49 -2.91
N GLY A 87 -4.72 12.28 -3.69
CA GLY A 87 -4.66 11.45 -4.89
C GLY A 87 -3.67 11.94 -5.95
N ALA A 88 -3.48 13.26 -6.06
CA ALA A 88 -2.48 13.83 -6.96
C ALA A 88 -1.05 13.51 -6.49
N ASP A 89 -0.82 13.48 -5.18
CA ASP A 89 0.46 13.12 -4.57
C ASP A 89 0.76 11.63 -4.74
N VAL A 90 -0.24 10.76 -4.56
CA VAL A 90 -0.14 9.31 -4.86
C VAL A 90 0.36 9.10 -6.29
N ARG A 91 -0.29 9.73 -7.28
CA ARG A 91 0.16 9.62 -8.68
C ARG A 91 1.56 10.16 -8.89
N SER A 92 1.97 11.17 -8.13
CA SER A 92 3.32 11.72 -8.19
C SER A 92 4.37 10.72 -7.68
N CYS A 93 4.08 10.01 -6.60
CA CYS A 93 4.90 8.89 -6.12
C CYS A 93 4.99 7.75 -7.16
N GLN A 94 3.85 7.34 -7.72
CA GLN A 94 3.79 6.24 -8.69
C GLN A 94 4.56 6.55 -9.97
N ARG A 95 4.55 7.80 -10.44
CA ARG A 95 5.40 8.25 -11.58
C ARG A 95 6.90 8.14 -11.29
N LEU A 96 7.31 8.17 -10.03
CA LEU A 96 8.70 7.94 -9.59
C LEU A 96 9.01 6.45 -9.37
N GLY A 97 8.07 5.55 -9.67
CA GLY A 97 8.21 4.11 -9.46
C GLY A 97 8.09 3.69 -7.98
N ILE A 98 7.54 4.55 -7.13
CA ILE A 98 7.29 4.26 -5.71
C ILE A 98 5.90 3.63 -5.60
N LYS A 99 5.81 2.53 -4.85
CA LYS A 99 4.56 1.85 -4.53
C LYS A 99 3.87 2.54 -3.38
N VAL A 100 2.58 2.85 -3.53
CA VAL A 100 1.79 3.51 -2.49
C VAL A 100 0.65 2.60 -2.06
N MET A 101 0.66 2.19 -0.80
CA MET A 101 -0.34 1.30 -0.22
C MET A 101 -1.19 2.05 0.81
N LEU A 102 -2.44 1.64 0.97
CA LEU A 102 -3.25 2.03 2.14
C LEU A 102 -2.92 1.11 3.30
N SER A 103 -2.53 1.66 4.44
CA SER A 103 -2.42 0.86 5.66
C SER A 103 -3.75 0.84 6.42
N ILE A 104 -4.22 -0.36 6.74
CA ILE A 104 -5.41 -0.61 7.56
C ILE A 104 -4.97 -0.98 8.99
N GLY A 105 -5.65 -0.42 9.99
CA GLY A 105 -5.39 -0.73 11.40
C GLY A 105 -4.64 0.38 12.15
N GLY A 106 -3.44 0.09 12.63
CA GLY A 106 -2.61 0.93 13.50
C GLY A 106 -2.99 0.85 14.98
N GLY A 107 -2.14 1.37 15.86
CA GLY A 107 -2.31 1.21 17.32
C GLY A 107 -3.49 1.96 17.97
N GLY A 108 -4.13 2.90 17.28
CA GLY A 108 -5.13 3.83 17.85
C GLY A 108 -6.59 3.67 17.36
N GLY A 109 -6.97 2.52 16.79
CA GLY A 109 -8.23 2.35 16.05
C GLY A 109 -9.27 1.38 16.60
N SER A 110 -10.43 1.34 15.93
CA SER A 110 -11.53 0.41 16.21
C SER A 110 -11.81 -0.46 14.99
N TYR A 111 -11.12 -1.59 14.92
CA TYR A 111 -11.22 -2.51 13.79
C TYR A 111 -11.34 -3.98 14.22
N GLY A 112 -11.56 -4.84 13.24
CA GLY A 112 -11.67 -6.28 13.39
C GLY A 112 -12.79 -6.85 12.54
N LEU A 113 -12.72 -8.14 12.28
CA LEU A 113 -13.62 -8.84 11.38
C LEU A 113 -14.45 -9.84 12.19
N SER A 114 -15.77 -9.76 12.06
CA SER A 114 -16.72 -10.59 12.81
C SER A 114 -17.07 -11.92 12.12
N SER A 115 -16.81 -12.01 10.82
CA SER A 115 -17.08 -13.20 10.01
C SER A 115 -16.36 -13.13 8.66
N ARG A 116 -16.34 -14.24 7.93
CA ARG A 116 -15.93 -14.27 6.51
C ARG A 116 -16.74 -13.30 5.64
N ALA A 117 -18.03 -13.13 5.92
CA ALA A 117 -18.87 -12.20 5.17
C ALA A 117 -18.44 -10.75 5.42
N ASP A 118 -18.14 -10.41 6.67
CA ASP A 118 -17.60 -9.11 7.07
C ASP A 118 -16.25 -8.82 6.39
N ALA A 119 -15.35 -9.81 6.36
CA ALA A 119 -14.08 -9.72 5.61
C ALA A 119 -14.29 -9.36 4.13
N ARG A 120 -15.27 -9.99 3.46
CA ARG A 120 -15.60 -9.68 2.05
C ARG A 120 -16.20 -8.29 1.88
N LEU A 121 -16.99 -7.81 2.84
CA LEU A 121 -17.54 -6.45 2.82
C LEU A 121 -16.43 -5.41 2.93
N VAL A 122 -15.47 -5.63 3.84
CA VAL A 122 -14.28 -4.77 3.97
C VAL A 122 -13.42 -4.83 2.71
N ALA A 123 -13.18 -6.02 2.15
CA ALA A 123 -12.44 -6.18 0.89
C ALA A 123 -13.06 -5.36 -0.26
N ARG A 124 -14.39 -5.46 -0.42
CA ARG A 124 -15.14 -4.70 -1.43
C ARG A 124 -15.01 -3.20 -1.19
N TYR A 125 -15.13 -2.74 0.06
CA TYR A 125 -14.96 -1.33 0.39
C TYR A 125 -13.57 -0.82 0.01
N LEU A 126 -12.51 -1.57 0.32
CA LEU A 126 -11.13 -1.23 -0.07
C LEU A 126 -10.98 -1.16 -1.59
N TRP A 127 -11.55 -2.15 -2.29
CA TRP A 127 -11.53 -2.22 -3.75
C TRP A 127 -12.19 -0.99 -4.40
N GLU A 128 -13.42 -0.67 -3.98
CA GLU A 128 -14.24 0.40 -4.55
C GLU A 128 -13.73 1.81 -4.23
N ASN A 129 -13.13 2.01 -3.06
CA ASN A 129 -12.78 3.35 -2.57
C ASN A 129 -11.29 3.71 -2.70
N TYR A 130 -10.40 2.71 -2.81
CA TYR A 130 -8.95 2.94 -2.81
C TYR A 130 -8.19 2.22 -3.93
N LEU A 131 -8.72 1.10 -4.44
CA LEU A 131 -8.09 0.33 -5.52
C LEU A 131 -8.85 0.52 -6.84
N GLY A 132 -8.88 -0.51 -7.69
CA GLY A 132 -9.37 -0.44 -9.07
C GLY A 132 -10.90 -0.46 -9.24
N GLY A 133 -11.67 -0.45 -8.14
CA GLY A 133 -13.12 -0.33 -8.21
C GLY A 133 -13.58 1.12 -8.43
N THR A 134 -14.89 1.33 -8.35
CA THR A 134 -15.51 2.64 -8.59
C THR A 134 -16.39 3.03 -7.40
N SER A 135 -16.27 4.28 -6.96
CA SER A 135 -17.08 4.89 -5.91
C SER A 135 -17.29 6.36 -6.26
N ALA A 136 -18.45 6.92 -5.90
CA ALA A 136 -18.76 8.33 -6.17
C ALA A 136 -17.96 9.30 -5.28
N SER A 137 -17.50 8.84 -4.12
CA SER A 137 -16.83 9.65 -3.09
C SER A 137 -15.62 8.89 -2.54
N ARG A 138 -14.53 8.89 -3.31
CA ARG A 138 -13.28 8.24 -2.91
C ARG A 138 -12.47 9.13 -1.96
N PRO A 139 -12.07 8.66 -0.76
CA PRO A 139 -11.43 9.52 0.25
C PRO A 139 -10.12 10.18 -0.20
N LEU A 140 -9.37 9.52 -1.07
CA LEU A 140 -8.12 10.04 -1.65
C LEU A 140 -8.28 10.44 -3.13
N GLY A 141 -9.51 10.76 -3.54
CA GLY A 141 -9.83 11.10 -4.93
C GLY A 141 -9.72 9.91 -5.88
N ASP A 142 -9.45 10.21 -7.15
CA ASP A 142 -9.43 9.24 -8.25
C ASP A 142 -8.15 8.39 -8.34
N ALA A 143 -7.24 8.50 -7.37
CA ALA A 143 -6.04 7.69 -7.36
C ALA A 143 -6.35 6.21 -7.06
N VAL A 144 -5.65 5.32 -7.76
CA VAL A 144 -5.67 3.87 -7.55
C VAL A 144 -4.38 3.49 -6.83
N LEU A 145 -4.49 3.04 -5.59
CA LEU A 145 -3.35 2.59 -4.79
C LEU A 145 -2.81 1.26 -5.30
N ASP A 146 -1.52 0.99 -5.03
CA ASP A 146 -0.82 -0.22 -5.46
C ASP A 146 -1.19 -1.46 -4.62
N GLY A 147 -1.77 -1.25 -3.44
CA GLY A 147 -2.16 -2.35 -2.56
C GLY A 147 -2.63 -1.91 -1.17
N VAL A 148 -2.72 -2.89 -0.29
CA VAL A 148 -3.15 -2.74 1.10
C VAL A 148 -2.08 -3.31 2.01
N ASP A 149 -1.70 -2.54 3.02
CA ASP A 149 -0.80 -2.91 4.11
C ASP A 149 -1.64 -3.27 5.35
N PHE A 150 -1.35 -4.42 5.97
CA PHE A 150 -2.11 -4.95 7.10
C PHE A 150 -1.35 -4.68 8.40
N ASP A 151 -1.57 -3.52 8.99
CA ASP A 151 -1.01 -3.14 10.29
C ASP A 151 -1.99 -3.46 11.43
N ILE A 152 -2.21 -4.75 11.67
CA ILE A 152 -3.23 -5.24 12.60
C ILE A 152 -2.61 -5.44 13.99
N GLU A 153 -2.83 -4.46 14.88
CA GLU A 153 -2.31 -4.48 16.25
C GLU A 153 -3.38 -4.85 17.30
N SER A 154 -4.66 -4.90 16.91
CA SER A 154 -5.79 -5.19 17.80
C SER A 154 -7.00 -5.80 17.04
N GLY A 155 -8.18 -5.83 17.66
CA GLY A 155 -9.44 -6.16 16.97
C GLY A 155 -9.77 -7.65 16.82
N GLY A 156 -8.86 -8.55 17.22
CA GLY A 156 -8.97 -10.01 17.14
C GLY A 156 -8.07 -10.62 16.05
N SER A 157 -7.89 -11.94 16.06
CA SER A 157 -6.98 -12.64 15.13
C SER A 157 -7.68 -13.36 13.97
N ALA A 158 -9.02 -13.36 13.93
CA ALA A 158 -9.79 -14.11 12.94
C ALA A 158 -10.03 -13.33 11.63
N HIS A 159 -10.15 -14.07 10.53
CA HIS A 159 -10.61 -13.63 9.21
C HIS A 159 -9.71 -12.69 8.39
N TRP A 160 -8.51 -12.36 8.89
CA TRP A 160 -7.53 -11.58 8.12
C TRP A 160 -7.04 -12.30 6.86
N ASP A 161 -6.94 -13.62 6.93
CA ASP A 161 -6.60 -14.47 5.78
C ASP A 161 -7.69 -14.45 4.70
N GLU A 162 -8.96 -14.36 5.11
CA GLU A 162 -10.08 -14.26 4.20
C GLU A 162 -10.19 -12.88 3.57
N LEU A 163 -9.89 -11.82 4.31
CA LEU A 163 -9.74 -10.47 3.75
C LEU A 163 -8.61 -10.44 2.70
N ALA A 164 -7.45 -11.05 2.99
CA ALA A 164 -6.31 -11.08 2.07
C ALA A 164 -6.55 -11.90 0.78
N ARG A 165 -7.50 -12.85 0.77
CA ARG A 165 -7.85 -13.67 -0.41
C ARG A 165 -9.02 -13.11 -1.24
N SER A 166 -9.73 -12.11 -0.72
CA SER A 166 -10.99 -11.62 -1.30
C SER A 166 -10.79 -10.72 -2.51
#